data_AF-A0A125QSK8-F1
#
_entry.id   AF-A0A125QSK8-F1
#
_cell.length_a   1.000
_cell.length_b   1.000
_cell.length_c   1.000
_cell.angle_alpha   90.00
_cell.angle_beta   90.00
_cell.angle_gamma   90.00
#
_symmetry.space_group_name_H-M   'P 1'
#
loop_
_entity.id
_entity.type
_entity.pdbx_description
1 polymer ?
#
loop_
_entity_poly.entity_id
_entity_poly.type
_entity_poly.pdbx_seq_one_letter_code
_entity_poly.pdbx_strand_id
1 'polypeptide(L)'
;MSNGKNIEVDCLSCAVTSGLAEPEGGTIIETEYFHAHQDVAYPIKGLIILASKRHIKCLDELTEEEKIDYINLLTKIRKAQRTVLNIEYVYYFYNEDTTHHFHTWMVPRYEWMYEFGRSVESVRPILLHSRNHLNSEGNSKEVLLAAAELTKELNGK
;
A
#
# COMPACT_ATOMS: atom_id res chain seq x y z
N MET A 1 12.17 0.35 2.99
CA MET A 1 12.88 0.75 1.75
C MET A 1 11.93 1.66 1.00
N SER A 2 12.18 2.96 0.94
CA SER A 2 11.26 3.91 0.27
C SER A 2 11.77 4.42 -1.08
N ASN A 3 13.01 4.15 -1.49
CA ASN A 3 13.57 4.62 -2.77
C ASN A 3 14.85 3.85 -3.21
N GLY A 4 15.07 2.62 -2.76
CA GLY A 4 16.35 1.90 -2.99
C GLY A 4 17.60 2.56 -2.38
N LYS A 5 17.48 3.76 -1.78
CA LYS A 5 18.45 4.42 -0.91
C LYS A 5 18.12 4.06 0.54
N ASN A 6 19.12 3.60 1.30
CA ASN A 6 18.97 3.37 2.74
C ASN A 6 18.82 4.72 3.44
N ILE A 7 17.59 5.08 3.78
CA ILE A 7 17.29 6.17 4.70
C ILE A 7 17.21 5.55 6.09
N GLU A 8 18.16 5.87 6.96
CA GLU A 8 18.09 5.54 8.39
C GLU A 8 17.11 6.50 9.06
N VAL A 9 15.91 6.01 9.34
CA VAL A 9 14.87 6.73 10.10
C VAL A 9 14.26 5.76 11.10
N ASP A 10 13.94 6.27 12.30
CA ASP A 10 13.29 5.49 13.35
C ASP A 10 11.92 4.94 12.91
N CYS A 11 11.26 5.63 11.98
CA CYS A 11 10.02 5.18 11.37
C CYS A 11 9.84 5.72 9.95
N LEU A 12 9.80 4.80 8.97
CA LEU A 12 9.64 5.14 7.56
C LEU A 12 8.31 5.86 7.26
N SER A 13 7.21 5.38 7.83
CA SER A 13 5.90 6.00 7.64
C SER A 13 5.87 7.41 8.23
N CYS A 14 6.52 7.65 9.38
CA CYS A 14 6.64 9.01 9.93
C CYS A 14 7.51 9.91 9.05
N ALA A 15 8.60 9.39 8.47
CA ALA A 15 9.40 10.15 7.52
C ALA A 15 8.58 10.54 6.29
N VAL A 16 7.72 9.64 5.81
CA VAL A 16 6.77 9.94 4.72
C VAL A 16 5.75 11.01 5.14
N THR A 17 5.10 10.85 6.28
CA THR A 17 4.02 11.75 6.71
C THR A 17 4.51 13.14 7.12
N SER A 18 5.78 13.26 7.53
CA SER A 18 6.43 14.54 7.82
C SER A 18 7.08 15.21 6.60
N GLY A 19 7.06 14.57 5.43
CA GLY A 19 7.71 15.07 4.21
C GLY A 19 9.24 14.94 4.20
N LEU A 20 9.82 14.21 5.16
CA LEU A 20 11.26 13.90 5.20
C LEU A 20 11.66 12.85 4.14
N ALA A 21 10.70 12.05 3.68
CA ALA A 21 10.86 11.10 2.59
C ALA A 21 9.63 11.13 1.69
N GLU A 22 9.81 10.94 0.39
CA GLU A 22 8.69 10.73 -0.54
C GLU A 22 8.68 9.27 -0.98
N PRO A 23 7.51 8.59 -0.96
CA PRO A 23 7.38 7.28 -1.57
C PRO A 23 7.67 7.35 -3.06
N GLU A 24 8.38 6.36 -3.59
CA GLU A 24 8.49 6.19 -5.03
C GLU A 24 7.09 6.01 -5.66
N GLY A 25 6.78 6.78 -6.70
CA GLY A 25 5.42 6.87 -7.26
C GLY A 25 4.49 7.84 -6.53
N GLY A 26 4.94 8.43 -5.42
CA GLY A 26 4.24 9.46 -4.67
C GLY A 26 3.05 8.97 -3.85
N THR A 27 2.41 9.91 -3.16
CA THR A 27 1.15 9.67 -2.45
C THR A 27 -0.01 9.60 -3.45
N ILE A 28 -0.77 8.52 -3.40
CA ILE A 28 -1.93 8.29 -4.28
C ILE A 28 -3.14 9.09 -3.81
N ILE A 29 -3.39 9.09 -2.51
CA ILE A 29 -4.45 9.86 -1.87
C ILE A 29 -4.08 10.11 -0.42
N GLU A 30 -4.51 11.24 0.12
CA GLU A 30 -4.42 11.55 1.54
C GLU A 30 -5.69 12.24 2.04
N THR A 31 -5.90 12.12 3.34
CA THR A 31 -6.95 12.79 4.11
C THR A 31 -6.30 13.55 5.25
N GLU A 32 -7.10 14.03 6.20
CA GLU A 32 -6.56 14.63 7.43
C GLU A 32 -5.77 13.60 8.26
N TYR A 33 -6.24 12.35 8.34
CA TYR A 33 -5.69 11.36 9.26
C TYR A 33 -4.82 10.29 8.60
N PHE A 34 -4.94 10.08 7.28
CA PHE A 34 -4.28 8.98 6.58
C PHE A 34 -3.64 9.42 5.26
N HIS A 35 -2.71 8.60 4.79
CA HIS A 35 -2.19 8.66 3.43
C HIS A 35 -2.07 7.25 2.87
N ALA A 36 -2.16 7.14 1.53
CA ALA A 36 -1.97 5.88 0.84
C ALA A 36 -0.98 6.02 -0.32
N HIS A 37 -0.14 5.01 -0.49
CA HIS A 37 0.86 4.95 -1.56
C HIS A 37 1.04 3.49 -2.03
N GLN A 38 1.66 3.33 -3.21
CA GLN A 38 2.00 2.02 -3.77
C GLN A 38 3.25 1.47 -3.07
N ASP A 39 3.24 0.19 -2.69
CA ASP A 39 4.48 -0.48 -2.27
C ASP A 39 5.32 -0.79 -3.51
N VAL A 40 6.49 -0.15 -3.60
CA VAL A 40 7.46 -0.40 -4.68
C VAL A 40 8.47 -1.48 -4.34
N ALA A 41 8.64 -1.82 -3.06
CA ALA A 41 9.54 -2.89 -2.61
C ALA A 41 8.96 -4.29 -2.91
N TYR A 42 7.65 -4.36 -3.09
CA TYR A 42 6.92 -5.48 -3.67
C TYR A 42 6.16 -4.97 -4.89
N PRO A 43 6.75 -5.00 -6.10
CA PRO A 43 6.20 -4.37 -7.31
C PRO A 43 5.02 -5.17 -7.89
N ILE A 44 3.95 -5.29 -7.09
CA ILE A 44 2.66 -5.85 -7.46
C ILE A 44 1.77 -4.67 -7.78
N LYS A 45 1.32 -4.60 -9.03
CA LYS A 45 0.44 -3.55 -9.54
C LYS A 45 -0.78 -3.35 -8.61
N GLY A 46 -0.92 -2.18 -8.01
CA GLY A 46 -2.03 -1.83 -7.14
C GLY A 46 -1.92 -2.40 -5.71
N LEU A 47 -0.74 -2.85 -5.27
CA LEU A 47 -0.49 -3.14 -3.85
C LEU A 47 -0.35 -1.82 -3.09
N ILE A 48 -1.40 -1.48 -2.33
CA ILE A 48 -1.49 -0.20 -1.64
C ILE A 48 -1.20 -0.39 -0.15
N ILE A 49 -0.40 0.52 0.39
CA ILE A 49 -0.23 0.73 1.82
C ILE A 49 -1.12 1.91 2.22
N LEU A 50 -2.06 1.70 3.14
CA LEU A 50 -2.82 2.76 3.81
C LEU A 50 -2.28 2.92 5.23
N ALA A 51 -1.68 4.06 5.54
CA ALA A 51 -1.01 4.31 6.82
C ALA A 51 -1.53 5.58 7.49
N SER A 52 -1.60 5.57 8.82
CA SER A 52 -1.95 6.77 9.58
C SER A 52 -0.89 7.85 9.40
N LYS A 53 -1.29 9.11 9.59
CA LYS A 53 -0.36 10.24 9.65
C LYS A 53 0.24 10.38 11.03
N ARG A 54 -0.61 10.28 12.06
CA ARG A 54 -0.22 10.22 13.47
C ARG A 54 0.43 8.87 13.77
N HIS A 55 1.51 8.89 14.55
CA HIS A 55 2.16 7.65 14.98
C HIS A 55 1.30 6.92 16.03
N ILE A 56 0.69 5.83 15.60
CA ILE A 56 0.07 4.80 16.43
C ILE A 56 0.56 3.43 15.98
N LYS A 57 0.36 2.40 16.79
CA LYS A 57 0.79 1.03 16.50
C LYS A 57 -0.41 0.10 16.36
N CYS A 58 -1.39 0.25 17.25
CA CYS A 58 -2.53 -0.64 17.38
C CYS A 58 -3.82 -0.01 16.85
N LEU A 59 -4.75 -0.84 16.41
CA LEU A 59 -6.02 -0.42 15.82
C LEU A 59 -6.93 0.29 16.84
N ASP A 60 -6.79 -0.07 18.12
CA ASP A 60 -7.55 0.50 19.23
C ASP A 60 -7.05 1.89 19.68
N GLU A 61 -5.93 2.37 19.14
CA GLU A 61 -5.42 3.72 19.38
C GLU A 61 -6.06 4.78 18.47
N LEU A 62 -6.90 4.38 17.52
CA LEU A 62 -7.64 5.28 16.62
C LEU A 62 -8.74 6.04 17.38
N THR A 63 -8.86 7.35 17.13
CA THR A 63 -10.04 8.12 17.55
C THR A 63 -11.27 7.73 16.72
N GLU A 64 -12.46 8.15 17.13
CA GLU A 64 -13.68 7.87 16.37
C GLU A 64 -13.65 8.52 14.97
N GLU A 65 -13.12 9.73 14.85
CA GLU A 65 -12.92 10.42 13.58
C GLU A 65 -11.93 9.65 12.68
N GLU A 66 -10.81 9.19 13.24
CA GLU A 66 -9.83 8.41 12.51
C GLU A 66 -10.39 7.05 12.06
N LYS A 67 -11.23 6.39 12.88
CA LYS A 67 -11.90 5.13 12.48
C LYS A 67 -12.81 5.32 11.28
N ILE A 68 -13.60 6.39 11.27
CA ILE A 68 -14.52 6.70 10.16
C ILE A 68 -13.73 7.05 8.90
N ASP A 69 -12.69 7.88 9.02
CA ASP A 69 -11.84 8.26 7.89
C ASP A 69 -11.12 7.02 7.31
N TYR A 70 -10.55 6.19 8.18
CA TYR A 70 -9.85 4.95 7.82
C TYR A 70 -10.72 4.03 6.96
N ILE A 71 -11.93 3.67 7.43
CA ILE A 71 -12.79 2.73 6.70
C ILE A 71 -13.33 3.33 5.40
N ASN A 72 -13.62 4.62 5.38
CA ASN A 72 -14.07 5.33 4.18
C ASN A 72 -12.98 5.37 3.12
N LEU A 73 -11.75 5.72 3.51
CA LEU A 73 -10.61 5.78 2.61
C LEU A 73 -10.24 4.39 2.08
N LEU A 74 -10.20 3.36 2.94
CA LEU A 74 -9.95 1.97 2.55
C LEU A 74 -10.97 1.50 1.50
N THR A 75 -12.25 1.80 1.71
CA THR A 75 -13.33 1.46 0.77
C THR A 75 -13.21 2.22 -0.55
N LYS A 76 -12.84 3.51 -0.49
CA LYS A 76 -12.62 4.35 -1.68
C LYS A 76 -11.48 3.81 -2.54
N ILE A 77 -10.34 3.49 -1.93
CA ILE A 77 -9.19 2.89 -2.61
C ILE A 77 -9.58 1.55 -3.22
N ARG A 78 -10.29 0.69 -2.47
CA ARG A 78 -10.70 -0.62 -2.99
C ARG A 78 -11.60 -0.49 -4.21
N LYS A 79 -12.51 0.49 -4.22
CA LYS A 79 -13.37 0.78 -5.38
C LYS A 79 -12.52 1.18 -6.59
N ALA A 80 -11.57 2.12 -6.42
CA ALA A 80 -10.69 2.56 -7.49
C ALA A 80 -9.81 1.42 -8.05
N GLN A 81 -9.26 0.56 -7.19
CA GLN A 81 -8.54 -0.65 -7.62
C GLN A 81 -9.40 -1.54 -8.53
N ARG A 82 -10.71 -1.67 -8.25
CA ARG A 82 -11.62 -2.45 -9.08
C ARG A 82 -11.91 -1.75 -10.40
N THR A 83 -12.27 -0.47 -10.37
CA THR A 83 -12.78 0.26 -11.54
C THR A 83 -11.68 0.61 -12.54
N VAL A 84 -10.50 0.97 -12.03
CA VAL A 84 -9.39 1.48 -12.85
C VAL A 84 -8.44 0.37 -13.27
N LEU A 85 -8.08 -0.51 -12.33
CA LEU A 85 -7.05 -1.53 -12.55
C LEU A 85 -7.60 -2.92 -12.82
N ASN A 86 -8.93 -3.07 -12.83
CA ASN A 86 -9.63 -4.36 -12.96
C ASN A 86 -9.16 -5.40 -11.92
N ILE A 87 -8.85 -4.96 -10.69
CA ILE A 87 -8.46 -5.87 -9.60
C ILE A 87 -9.72 -6.48 -8.99
N GLU A 88 -9.88 -7.79 -9.19
CA GLU A 88 -11.08 -8.52 -8.77
C GLU A 88 -11.12 -8.79 -7.26
N TYR A 89 -10.00 -9.25 -6.69
CA TYR A 89 -9.87 -9.61 -5.29
C TYR A 89 -8.66 -8.93 -4.65
N VAL A 90 -8.80 -8.60 -3.37
CA VAL A 90 -7.77 -7.96 -2.55
C VAL A 90 -7.79 -8.63 -1.19
N TYR A 91 -6.60 -8.95 -0.68
CA TYR A 91 -6.40 -9.39 0.70
C TYR A 91 -5.94 -8.21 1.54
N TYR A 92 -6.40 -8.14 2.78
CA TYR A 92 -6.05 -7.08 3.73
C TYR A 92 -5.16 -7.67 4.82
N PHE A 93 -3.99 -7.08 5.01
CA PHE A 93 -3.06 -7.50 6.06
C PHE A 93 -2.76 -6.36 7.01
N TYR A 94 -2.90 -6.67 8.28
CA TYR A 94 -2.58 -5.79 9.40
C TYR A 94 -1.97 -6.66 10.49
N ASN A 95 -0.79 -6.26 10.98
CA ASN A 95 -0.05 -7.00 12.00
C ASN A 95 0.45 -6.02 13.07
N GLU A 96 0.12 -6.27 14.33
CA GLU A 96 0.52 -5.47 15.50
C GLU A 96 1.76 -6.02 16.20
N ASP A 97 2.22 -7.22 15.83
CA ASP A 97 3.39 -7.90 16.41
C ASP A 97 4.73 -7.33 15.92
N THR A 98 4.72 -6.07 15.48
CA THR A 98 5.88 -5.34 15.00
C THR A 98 5.99 -3.99 15.69
N THR A 99 7.18 -3.42 15.79
CA THR A 99 7.38 -2.06 16.34
C THR A 99 7.00 -0.94 15.37
N HIS A 100 6.45 -1.30 14.20
CA HIS A 100 6.21 -0.35 13.12
C HIS A 100 4.91 0.44 13.31
N HIS A 101 4.85 1.55 12.60
CA HIS A 101 3.67 2.42 12.48
C HIS A 101 2.48 1.64 11.92
N PHE A 102 1.28 1.94 12.42
CA PHE A 102 0.01 1.47 11.88
C PHE A 102 -0.10 1.64 10.36
N HIS A 103 -0.29 0.53 9.67
CA HIS A 103 -0.61 0.51 8.25
C HIS A 103 -1.33 -0.77 7.89
N THR A 104 -2.17 -0.71 6.86
CA THR A 104 -2.80 -1.88 6.27
C THR A 104 -2.33 -2.05 4.84
N TRP A 105 -1.91 -3.27 4.51
CA TRP A 105 -1.63 -3.67 3.15
C TRP A 105 -2.91 -4.15 2.46
N MET A 106 -3.18 -3.59 1.30
CA MET A 106 -4.19 -4.04 0.35
C MET A 106 -3.48 -4.79 -0.78
N VAL A 107 -3.41 -6.12 -0.69
CA VAL A 107 -2.67 -6.98 -1.61
C VAL A 107 -3.60 -7.55 -2.70
N PRO A 108 -3.49 -7.11 -3.96
CA PRO A 108 -4.26 -7.66 -5.07
C PRO A 108 -4.00 -9.16 -5.27
N ARG A 109 -5.01 -9.88 -5.75
CA ARG A 109 -4.87 -11.27 -6.18
C ARG A 109 -5.01 -11.36 -7.69
N TYR A 110 -3.90 -11.61 -8.37
CA TYR A 110 -3.83 -11.85 -9.82
C TYR A 110 -3.74 -13.35 -10.13
N GLU A 111 -4.08 -13.75 -11.36
CA GLU A 111 -4.10 -15.16 -11.78
C GLU A 111 -2.77 -15.90 -11.53
N TRP A 112 -1.64 -15.28 -11.88
CA TRP A 112 -0.31 -15.85 -11.67
C TRP A 112 -0.03 -16.20 -10.21
N MET A 113 -0.70 -15.53 -9.26
CA MET A 113 -0.50 -15.77 -7.84
C MET A 113 -1.11 -17.08 -7.37
N TYR A 114 -2.03 -17.67 -8.13
CA TYR A 114 -2.66 -18.94 -7.76
C TYR A 114 -1.71 -20.13 -7.90
N GLU A 115 -0.59 -19.98 -8.60
CA GLU A 115 0.51 -20.96 -8.62
C GLU A 115 1.10 -21.20 -7.22
N PHE A 116 1.03 -20.19 -6.33
CA PHE A 116 1.50 -20.29 -4.94
C PHE A 116 0.42 -20.79 -3.97
N GLY A 117 -0.83 -20.93 -4.43
CA GLY A 117 -1.97 -21.34 -3.62
C GLY A 117 -3.06 -20.26 -3.46
N ARG A 118 -4.24 -20.70 -3.04
CA ARG A 118 -5.46 -19.86 -2.93
C ARG A 118 -5.76 -19.35 -1.52
N SER A 119 -5.01 -19.80 -0.51
CA SER A 119 -5.23 -19.46 0.89
C SER A 119 -4.31 -18.33 1.35
N VAL A 120 -4.36 -17.99 2.64
CA VAL A 120 -3.55 -16.91 3.22
C VAL A 120 -2.05 -17.24 3.25
N GLU A 121 -1.72 -18.53 3.38
CA GLU A 121 -0.34 -19.03 3.43
C GLU A 121 0.45 -18.73 2.15
N SER A 122 -0.23 -18.51 1.01
CA SER A 122 0.44 -18.22 -0.26
C SER A 122 0.96 -16.79 -0.37
N VAL A 123 0.50 -15.87 0.47
CA VAL A 123 0.83 -14.44 0.33
C VAL A 123 2.32 -14.17 0.54
N ARG A 124 2.95 -14.78 1.55
CA ARG A 124 4.38 -14.57 1.78
C ARG A 124 5.23 -15.05 0.58
N PRO A 125 5.04 -16.27 0.04
CA PRO A 125 5.66 -16.68 -1.22
C PRO A 125 5.44 -15.71 -2.39
N ILE A 126 4.21 -15.20 -2.57
CA ILE A 126 3.86 -14.22 -3.62
C ILE A 126 4.67 -12.93 -3.48
N LEU A 127 4.72 -12.36 -2.27
CA LEU A 127 5.47 -11.14 -1.99
C LEU A 127 6.97 -11.33 -2.27
N LEU A 128 7.55 -12.45 -1.82
CA LEU A 128 8.94 -12.78 -2.09
C LEU A 128 9.20 -13.01 -3.58
N HIS A 129 8.30 -13.68 -4.29
CA HIS A 129 8.41 -13.86 -5.74
C HIS A 129 8.42 -12.51 -6.45
N SER A 130 7.47 -11.63 -6.13
CA SER A 130 7.41 -10.29 -6.71
C SER A 130 8.68 -9.49 -6.47
N ARG A 131 9.18 -9.45 -5.23
CA ARG A 131 10.44 -8.76 -4.91
C ARG A 131 11.63 -9.33 -5.68
N ASN A 132 11.73 -10.64 -5.83
CA ASN A 132 12.93 -11.25 -6.37
C ASN A 132 12.92 -11.35 -7.90
N HIS A 133 11.74 -11.32 -8.54
CA HIS A 133 11.59 -11.62 -9.97
C HIS A 133 10.83 -10.56 -10.77
N LEU A 134 10.09 -9.65 -10.13
CA LEU A 134 9.26 -8.64 -10.82
C LEU A 134 9.84 -7.21 -10.70
N ASN A 135 11.11 -7.05 -10.33
CA ASN A 135 11.80 -5.76 -10.27
C ASN A 135 12.42 -5.33 -11.63
N SER A 136 11.84 -5.77 -12.75
CA SER A 136 12.29 -5.33 -14.07
C SER A 136 11.81 -3.90 -14.36
N GLU A 137 12.55 -3.13 -15.17
CA GLU A 137 12.19 -1.76 -15.55
C GLU A 137 10.76 -1.69 -16.15
N GLY A 138 10.38 -2.69 -16.94
CA GLY A 138 9.04 -2.81 -17.51
C GLY A 138 7.95 -2.95 -16.45
N ASN A 139 8.10 -3.88 -15.50
CA ASN A 139 7.10 -4.08 -14.46
C ASN A 139 7.06 -2.90 -13.48
N SER A 140 8.21 -2.34 -13.09
CA SER A 140 8.26 -1.13 -12.27
C SER A 140 7.51 0.04 -12.92
N LYS A 141 7.67 0.22 -14.24
CA LYS A 141 6.91 1.24 -14.98
C LYS A 141 5.40 0.97 -14.94
N GLU A 142 4.96 -0.27 -15.11
CA GLU A 142 3.53 -0.62 -15.00
C GLU A 142 2.97 -0.34 -13.60
N VAL A 143 3.74 -0.64 -12.56
CA VAL A 143 3.37 -0.35 -11.16
C VAL A 143 3.21 1.15 -10.93
N LEU A 144 4.14 1.97 -11.42
CA LEU A 144 4.08 3.43 -11.31
C LEU A 144 2.93 4.04 -12.13
N LEU A 145 2.67 3.51 -13.33
CA LEU A 145 1.52 3.91 -14.14
C LEU A 145 0.20 3.62 -13.43
N ALA A 146 0.07 2.43 -12.84
CA ALA A 146 -1.12 2.08 -12.07
C ALA A 146 -1.32 2.97 -10.84
N ALA A 147 -0.24 3.34 -10.15
CA ALA A 147 -0.28 4.31 -9.06
C ALA A 147 -0.78 5.68 -9.55
N ALA A 148 -0.30 6.14 -10.71
CA ALA A 148 -0.76 7.39 -11.33
C ALA A 148 -2.24 7.35 -11.74
N GLU A 149 -2.72 6.24 -12.30
CA GLU A 149 -4.14 6.05 -12.66
C GLU A 149 -5.05 6.07 -11.41
N LEU A 150 -4.63 5.39 -10.34
CA LEU A 150 -5.35 5.46 -9.05
C LEU A 150 -5.35 6.88 -8.48
N THR A 151 -4.22 7.58 -8.56
CA THR A 151 -4.10 8.98 -8.11
C THR A 151 -5.09 9.86 -8.84
N LYS A 152 -5.20 9.68 -10.16
CA LYS A 152 -6.13 10.43 -11.01
C LYS A 152 -7.59 10.20 -10.58
N GLU A 153 -8.01 8.93 -10.51
CA GLU A 153 -9.38 8.55 -10.12
C GLU A 153 -9.75 9.05 -8.72
N LEU A 154 -8.86 8.86 -7.75
CA LEU A 154 -9.17 9.13 -6.34
C LEU A 154 -9.22 10.63 -6.00
N ASN A 155 -8.52 11.46 -6.77
CA ASN A 155 -8.47 12.91 -6.59
C ASN A 155 -9.33 13.69 -7.61
N GLY A 156 -10.06 13.00 -8.49
CA GLY A 156 -10.93 13.63 -9.49
C GLY A 156 -10.19 14.49 -10.51
N LYS A 157 -8.95 14.10 -10.85
CA LYS A 157 -8.11 14.77 -11.85
C LYS A 157 -8.19 14.11 -13.23
#